data_AF-A0A1W1I0H3-F1
#
_entry.id   AF-A0A1W1I0H3-F1
#
_cell.length_a   1.000
_cell.length_b   1.000
_cell.length_c   1.000
_cell.angle_alpha   90.00
_cell.angle_beta   90.00
_cell.angle_gamma   90.00
#
_symmetry.space_group_name_H-M   'P 1'
#
loop_
_entity.id
_entity.type
_entity.pdbx_description
1 polymer ?
#
loop_
_entity_poly.entity_id
_entity_poly.type
_entity_poly.pdbx_seq_one_letter_code
_entity_poly.pdbx_strand_id
1 'polypeptide(L)'
;MNRLTHHSTRQALEFLRELYVLRSWDALTTHIVESIPTLIPTGICSYNEMSSRRRHATYKMWPANRTMIPDAPEILGLYSHQHPLVTHMERTKDFRSQKITDFLSQRQFRTTELFNELYRPLQIPYNMAAGLALDRNCLVALALNRDGKDFTPDELAILELLRPHVRQAFANASTVTSMLEELSALNRAMEEIDRALLAFTEEGRIQWATSRTRRMMKEYGFPCQRPSKWLPSPLREWTKSALEKLNRSSDFPSALQPLIIAKGDRSLIIRLVRDGIRLLLFFDEVSAECSVEELESLGLSRRETEILSWVVQGKTNPEIGAILSISSRTVQKHLEHIYNRLGVENRHAAIITSMAVLRRERAGCIAGR
;
A
#
# COMPACT_ATOMS: atom_id res chain seq x y z
N MET A 1 -0.05 -35.06 -25.63
CA MET A 1 0.42 -34.77 -24.25
C MET A 1 1.09 -36.03 -23.73
N ASN A 2 2.42 -36.03 -23.65
CA ASN A 2 3.14 -37.09 -22.93
C ASN A 2 2.72 -37.03 -21.47
N ARG A 3 2.42 -38.18 -20.87
CA ARG A 3 2.01 -38.27 -19.47
C ARG A 3 3.25 -38.08 -18.59
N LEU A 4 3.30 -36.97 -17.84
CA LEU A 4 4.26 -36.81 -16.76
C LEU A 4 4.12 -37.96 -15.77
N THR A 5 5.23 -38.42 -15.19
CA THR A 5 5.18 -39.44 -14.15
C THR A 5 4.46 -38.90 -12.91
N HIS A 6 3.91 -39.80 -12.09
CA HIS A 6 3.28 -39.41 -10.81
C HIS A 6 4.27 -38.68 -9.89
N HIS A 7 5.55 -39.08 -9.91
CA HIS A 7 6.61 -38.42 -9.15
C HIS A 7 6.86 -36.99 -9.64
N SER A 8 7.08 -36.80 -10.95
CA SER A 8 7.30 -35.47 -11.56
C SER A 8 6.11 -34.54 -11.35
N THR A 9 4.89 -35.08 -11.40
CA THR A 9 3.66 -34.30 -11.14
C THR A 9 3.62 -33.81 -9.69
N ARG A 10 3.94 -34.67 -8.72
CA ARG A 10 3.96 -34.30 -7.30
C ARG A 10 5.00 -33.20 -7.01
N GLN A 11 6.21 -33.33 -7.54
CA GLN A 11 7.25 -32.33 -7.34
C GLN A 11 6.89 -31.00 -8.01
N ALA A 12 6.30 -31.02 -9.21
CA ALA A 12 5.83 -29.81 -9.88
C ALA A 12 4.73 -29.11 -9.06
N LEU A 13 3.77 -29.85 -8.48
CA LEU A 13 2.73 -29.28 -7.62
C LEU A 13 3.32 -28.66 -6.33
N GLU A 14 4.32 -29.29 -5.74
CA GLU A 14 5.02 -28.76 -4.56
C GLU A 14 5.75 -27.45 -4.87
N PHE A 15 6.49 -27.42 -5.99
CA PHE A 15 7.10 -26.20 -6.52
C PHE A 15 6.06 -25.08 -6.72
N LEU A 16 4.93 -25.39 -7.36
CA LEU A 16 3.88 -24.39 -7.59
C LEU A 16 3.31 -23.86 -6.27
N ARG A 17 3.07 -24.72 -5.29
CA ARG A 17 2.55 -24.31 -3.98
C ARG A 17 3.49 -23.32 -3.30
N GLU A 18 4.79 -23.57 -3.33
CA GLU A 18 5.80 -22.70 -2.73
C GLU A 18 5.92 -21.38 -3.49
N LEU A 19 6.00 -21.44 -4.82
CA LEU A 19 6.06 -20.29 -5.72
C LEU A 19 4.90 -19.31 -5.48
N TYR A 20 3.67 -19.80 -5.31
CA TYR A 20 2.48 -18.96 -5.14
C TYR A 20 2.36 -18.28 -3.77
N VAL A 21 3.20 -18.61 -2.79
CA VAL A 21 3.22 -17.93 -1.48
C VAL A 21 4.14 -16.71 -1.50
N LEU A 22 5.11 -16.67 -2.42
CA LEU A 22 6.11 -15.61 -2.49
C LEU A 22 5.51 -14.30 -3.01
N ARG A 23 5.99 -13.18 -2.46
CA ARG A 23 5.45 -11.82 -2.72
C ARG A 23 6.52 -10.81 -3.13
N SER A 24 7.80 -11.16 -3.07
CA SER A 24 8.90 -10.31 -3.50
C SER A 24 9.59 -10.89 -4.72
N TRP A 25 10.10 -10.01 -5.57
CA TRP A 25 10.84 -10.38 -6.78
C TRP A 25 12.10 -11.21 -6.47
N ASP A 26 12.82 -10.82 -5.43
CA ASP A 26 14.04 -11.49 -5.01
C ASP A 26 13.77 -12.93 -4.53
N ALA A 27 12.76 -13.12 -3.67
CA ALA A 27 12.40 -14.45 -3.19
C ALA A 27 11.90 -15.35 -4.32
N LEU A 28 11.09 -14.81 -5.24
CA LEU A 28 10.63 -15.54 -6.43
C LEU A 28 11.80 -16.02 -7.28
N THR A 29 12.71 -15.12 -7.65
CA THR A 29 13.86 -15.47 -8.50
C THR A 29 14.78 -16.48 -7.83
N THR A 30 15.04 -16.37 -6.53
CA THR A 30 15.83 -17.36 -5.77
C THR A 30 15.17 -18.73 -5.81
N HIS A 31 13.89 -18.80 -5.44
CA HIS A 31 13.16 -20.06 -5.41
C HIS A 31 13.09 -20.72 -6.80
N ILE A 32 12.88 -19.94 -7.86
CA ILE A 32 12.84 -20.46 -9.23
C ILE A 32 14.18 -21.13 -9.60
N VAL A 33 15.31 -20.44 -9.43
CA VAL A 33 16.60 -20.99 -9.87
C VAL A 33 17.08 -22.16 -9.01
N GLU A 34 16.70 -22.19 -7.73
CA GLU A 34 17.08 -23.27 -6.80
C GLU A 34 16.19 -24.50 -6.92
N SER A 35 14.89 -24.33 -7.22
CA SER A 35 13.94 -25.45 -7.23
C SER A 35 13.77 -26.09 -8.60
N ILE A 36 13.91 -25.35 -9.71
CA ILE A 36 13.83 -25.93 -11.07
C ILE A 36 14.81 -27.11 -11.27
N PRO A 37 16.07 -27.04 -10.80
CA PRO A 37 17.01 -28.17 -10.89
C PRO A 37 16.53 -29.47 -10.23
N THR A 38 15.62 -29.39 -9.25
CA THR A 38 15.03 -30.57 -8.59
C THR A 38 13.97 -31.27 -9.45
N LEU A 39 13.39 -30.54 -10.42
CA LEU A 39 12.39 -31.02 -11.37
C LEU A 39 13.01 -31.47 -12.69
N ILE A 40 14.01 -30.72 -13.15
CA ILE A 40 14.73 -30.95 -14.40
C ILE A 40 16.22 -31.00 -14.06
N PRO A 41 16.84 -32.20 -14.03
CA PRO A 41 18.26 -32.34 -13.72
C PRO A 41 19.12 -31.46 -14.64
N THR A 42 19.79 -30.48 -14.05
CA THR A 42 20.57 -29.47 -14.76
C THR A 42 21.81 -29.09 -13.97
N GLY A 43 22.89 -28.70 -14.66
CA GLY A 43 24.13 -28.28 -14.02
C GLY A 43 24.15 -26.79 -13.69
N ILE A 44 23.38 -25.99 -14.43
CA ILE A 44 23.17 -24.56 -14.20
C ILE A 44 21.73 -24.19 -14.54
N CYS A 45 21.03 -23.57 -13.59
CA CYS A 45 19.77 -22.89 -13.87
C CYS A 45 19.97 -21.39 -13.67
N SER A 46 19.52 -20.58 -14.63
CA SER A 46 19.62 -19.13 -14.53
C SER A 46 18.34 -18.41 -14.89
N TYR A 47 18.12 -17.32 -14.17
CA TYR A 47 17.14 -16.28 -14.43
C TYR A 47 17.90 -15.09 -15.02
N ASN A 48 17.52 -14.69 -16.24
CA ASN A 48 18.15 -13.60 -16.98
C ASN A 48 17.08 -12.58 -17.36
N GLU A 49 17.11 -11.41 -16.74
CA GLU A 49 16.12 -10.35 -16.95
C GLU A 49 16.66 -9.28 -17.89
N MET A 50 15.94 -9.07 -18.99
CA MET A 50 16.12 -7.99 -19.93
C MET A 50 14.98 -6.99 -19.72
N SER A 51 15.25 -5.93 -18.96
CA SER A 51 14.28 -4.88 -18.67
C SER A 51 14.71 -3.56 -19.29
N SER A 52 13.82 -2.91 -20.04
CA SER A 52 14.08 -1.54 -20.53
C SER A 52 13.90 -0.47 -19.44
N ARG A 53 13.33 -0.84 -18.28
CA ARG A 53 13.18 0.04 -17.11
C ARG A 53 14.42 0.07 -16.23
N ARG A 54 15.20 -1.01 -16.19
CA ARG A 54 16.44 -1.11 -15.42
C ARG A 54 17.62 -0.92 -16.36
N ARG A 55 18.55 -0.04 -15.98
CA ARG A 55 19.77 0.22 -16.79
C ARG A 55 20.73 -0.98 -16.87
N HIS A 56 20.57 -1.99 -16.01
CA HIS A 56 21.43 -3.17 -15.97
C HIS A 56 20.59 -4.45 -16.05
N ALA A 57 21.07 -5.44 -16.82
CA ALA A 57 20.49 -6.77 -16.84
C ALA A 57 20.61 -7.40 -15.44
N THR A 58 19.51 -7.97 -14.93
CA THR A 58 19.51 -8.66 -13.63
C THR A 58 19.66 -10.15 -13.88
N TYR A 59 20.64 -10.76 -13.23
CA TYR A 59 20.96 -12.18 -13.37
C TYR A 59 20.96 -12.85 -12.00
N LYS A 60 20.37 -14.04 -11.91
CA LYS A 60 20.48 -14.93 -10.75
C LYS A 60 20.66 -16.35 -11.25
N MET A 61 21.46 -17.16 -10.55
CA MET A 61 21.75 -18.52 -10.96
C MET A 61 21.87 -19.50 -9.80
N TRP A 62 21.72 -20.76 -10.14
CA TRP A 62 22.07 -21.89 -9.31
C TRP A 62 23.06 -22.81 -10.07
N PRO A 63 24.08 -23.36 -9.39
CA PRO A 63 24.45 -23.04 -8.02
C PRO A 63 25.10 -21.64 -7.93
N ALA A 64 24.78 -20.88 -6.88
CA ALA A 64 25.16 -19.46 -6.75
C ALA A 64 26.68 -19.25 -6.65
N ASN A 65 27.43 -20.26 -6.19
CA ASN A 65 28.89 -20.23 -6.05
C ASN A 65 29.64 -20.73 -7.31
N ARG A 66 28.93 -20.96 -8.42
CA ARG A 66 29.59 -21.42 -9.64
C ARG A 66 30.45 -20.31 -10.21
N THR A 67 31.73 -20.60 -10.43
CA THR A 67 32.65 -19.69 -11.11
C THR A 67 32.15 -19.44 -12.53
N MET A 68 31.78 -18.19 -12.81
CA MET A 68 31.48 -17.72 -14.14
C MET A 68 32.75 -17.21 -14.83
N ILE A 69 32.71 -17.12 -16.15
CA ILE A 69 33.74 -16.41 -16.91
C ILE A 69 33.58 -14.91 -16.58
N PRO A 70 34.67 -14.19 -16.22
CA PRO A 70 34.59 -12.78 -15.81
C PRO A 70 33.79 -11.89 -16.76
N ASP A 71 33.91 -12.12 -18.07
CA ASP A 71 33.28 -11.32 -19.13
C ASP A 71 32.08 -12.05 -19.80
N ALA A 72 31.43 -12.99 -19.09
CA ALA A 72 30.34 -13.78 -19.67
C ALA A 72 29.17 -12.93 -20.25
N PRO A 73 28.70 -11.86 -19.59
CA PRO A 73 27.67 -10.97 -20.16
C PRO A 73 28.13 -10.27 -21.44
N GLU A 74 29.37 -9.81 -21.51
CA GLU A 74 29.98 -9.13 -22.65
C GLU A 74 30.13 -10.09 -23.84
N ILE A 75 30.63 -11.31 -23.59
CA ILE A 75 30.74 -12.39 -24.58
C ILE A 75 29.35 -12.73 -25.13
N LEU A 76 28.35 -12.91 -24.25
CA LEU A 76 26.98 -13.19 -24.67
C LEU A 76 26.38 -12.04 -25.48
N GLY A 77 26.67 -10.79 -25.11
CA GLY A 77 26.25 -9.61 -25.88
C GLY A 77 26.86 -9.60 -27.29
N LEU A 78 28.18 -9.81 -27.38
CA LEU A 78 28.93 -9.80 -28.63
C LEU A 78 28.47 -10.90 -29.60
N TYR A 79 28.25 -12.12 -29.08
CA TYR A 79 27.87 -13.29 -29.87
C TYR A 79 26.37 -13.63 -29.80
N SER A 80 25.52 -12.71 -29.32
CA SER A 80 24.07 -12.89 -29.20
C SER A 80 23.41 -13.32 -30.51
N HIS A 81 23.84 -12.75 -31.64
CA HIS A 81 23.39 -13.10 -32.99
C HIS A 81 23.66 -14.56 -33.39
N GLN A 82 24.65 -15.22 -32.77
CA GLN A 82 24.96 -16.64 -32.95
C GLN A 82 24.14 -17.55 -32.03
N HIS A 83 23.45 -17.00 -31.02
CA HIS A 83 22.69 -17.79 -30.06
C HIS A 83 21.33 -18.20 -30.65
N PRO A 84 21.07 -19.48 -30.96
CA PRO A 84 19.90 -19.86 -31.75
C PRO A 84 18.57 -19.52 -31.07
N LEU A 85 18.47 -19.72 -29.75
CA LEU A 85 17.27 -19.37 -28.98
C LEU A 85 17.03 -17.85 -28.95
N VAL A 86 18.05 -17.04 -28.68
CA VAL A 86 17.93 -15.57 -28.65
C VAL A 86 17.50 -15.06 -30.03
N THR A 87 18.21 -15.45 -31.10
CA THR A 87 17.89 -15.06 -32.47
C THR A 87 16.48 -15.51 -32.87
N HIS A 88 16.05 -16.71 -32.46
CA HIS A 88 14.68 -17.17 -32.69
C HIS A 88 13.66 -16.29 -31.96
N MET A 89 13.80 -16.10 -30.65
CA MET A 89 12.91 -15.30 -29.81
C MET A 89 12.81 -13.85 -30.32
N GLU A 90 13.92 -13.24 -30.73
CA GLU A 90 13.95 -11.89 -31.26
C GLU A 90 13.16 -11.76 -32.57
N ARG A 91 13.32 -12.73 -33.47
CA ARG A 91 12.69 -12.75 -34.80
C ARG A 91 11.21 -13.12 -34.75
N THR A 92 10.85 -14.15 -34.00
CA THR A 92 9.49 -14.74 -34.04
C THR A 92 8.60 -14.26 -32.90
N LYS A 93 9.20 -13.72 -31.83
CA LYS A 93 8.52 -13.48 -30.54
C LYS A 93 7.90 -14.75 -29.95
N ASP A 94 8.36 -15.92 -30.36
CA ASP A 94 8.00 -17.19 -29.74
C ASP A 94 8.86 -17.38 -28.49
N PHE A 95 8.21 -17.43 -27.35
CA PHE A 95 8.84 -17.53 -26.03
C PHE A 95 8.60 -18.90 -25.38
N ARG A 96 8.13 -19.89 -26.14
CA ARG A 96 7.96 -21.27 -25.66
C ARG A 96 9.31 -21.89 -25.31
N SER A 97 9.25 -22.95 -24.52
CA SER A 97 10.41 -23.73 -24.11
C SER A 97 11.04 -24.42 -25.32
N GLN A 98 12.31 -24.15 -25.59
CA GLN A 98 13.04 -24.64 -26.77
C GLN A 98 14.48 -24.97 -26.40
N LYS A 99 15.13 -25.84 -27.19
CA LYS A 99 16.54 -26.24 -27.03
C LYS A 99 17.37 -25.71 -28.17
N ILE A 100 18.67 -25.50 -27.93
CA ILE A 100 19.61 -25.17 -29.01
C ILE A 100 19.59 -26.23 -30.12
N THR A 101 19.44 -27.50 -29.74
CA THR A 101 19.39 -28.66 -30.65
C THR A 101 18.15 -28.72 -31.54
N ASP A 102 17.12 -27.91 -31.28
CA ASP A 102 15.97 -27.76 -32.17
C ASP A 102 16.33 -26.92 -33.42
N PHE A 103 17.45 -26.19 -33.38
CA PHE A 103 17.90 -25.27 -34.43
C PHE A 103 19.25 -25.63 -35.03
N LEU A 104 20.21 -26.03 -34.19
CA LEU A 104 21.56 -26.42 -34.61
C LEU A 104 21.90 -27.79 -34.03
N SER A 105 22.39 -28.71 -34.86
CA SER A 105 22.99 -29.94 -34.35
C SER A 105 24.17 -29.61 -33.41
N GLN A 106 24.46 -30.51 -32.47
CA GLN A 106 25.61 -30.34 -31.55
C GLN A 106 26.93 -30.12 -32.30
N ARG A 107 27.11 -30.73 -33.48
CA ARG A 107 28.29 -30.51 -34.33
C ARG A 107 28.35 -29.07 -34.84
N GLN A 108 27.24 -28.51 -35.31
CA GLN A 108 27.17 -27.13 -35.80
C GLN A 108 27.29 -26.12 -34.66
N PHE A 109 26.70 -26.39 -33.49
CA PHE A 109 26.81 -25.46 -32.37
C PHE A 109 28.26 -25.37 -31.87
N ARG A 110 28.98 -26.49 -31.83
CA ARG A 110 30.40 -26.55 -31.42
C ARG A 110 31.36 -25.80 -32.34
N THR A 111 30.95 -25.46 -33.55
CA THR A 111 31.76 -24.65 -34.49
C THR A 111 31.48 -23.16 -34.37
N THR A 112 30.61 -22.71 -33.46
CA THR A 112 30.32 -21.30 -33.23
C THR A 112 31.27 -20.66 -32.21
N GLU A 113 31.45 -19.35 -32.32
CA GLU A 113 32.35 -18.60 -31.45
C GLU A 113 31.70 -18.44 -30.08
N LEU A 114 30.37 -18.25 -30.06
CA LEU A 114 29.57 -18.34 -28.85
C LEU A 114 29.84 -19.63 -28.07
N PHE A 115 29.89 -20.79 -28.75
CA PHE A 115 30.17 -22.05 -28.05
C PHE A 115 31.58 -22.06 -27.48
N ASN A 116 32.57 -21.66 -28.28
CA ASN A 116 33.98 -21.72 -27.89
C ASN A 116 34.31 -20.77 -26.73
N GLU A 117 33.74 -19.58 -26.72
CA GLU A 117 34.01 -18.53 -25.73
C GLU A 117 33.15 -18.68 -24.46
N LEU A 118 31.90 -19.13 -24.56
CA LEU A 118 30.97 -19.18 -23.42
C LEU A 118 30.68 -20.61 -22.93
N TYR A 119 30.25 -21.50 -23.83
CA TYR A 119 29.72 -22.81 -23.43
C TYR A 119 30.80 -23.86 -23.17
N ARG A 120 31.90 -23.83 -23.93
CA ARG A 120 33.03 -24.76 -23.82
C ARG A 120 33.76 -24.61 -22.49
N PRO A 121 34.17 -23.41 -22.03
CA PRO A 121 34.88 -23.27 -20.76
C PRO A 121 34.01 -23.65 -19.56
N LEU A 122 32.70 -23.39 -19.65
CA LEU A 122 31.72 -23.74 -18.62
C LEU A 122 31.28 -25.23 -18.65
N GLN A 123 31.70 -25.98 -19.67
CA GLN A 123 31.41 -27.40 -19.88
C GLN A 123 29.91 -27.73 -19.90
N ILE A 124 29.12 -26.91 -20.58
CA ILE A 124 27.64 -27.02 -20.62
C ILE A 124 27.10 -27.08 -22.06
N PRO A 125 27.41 -28.12 -22.84
CA PRO A 125 27.10 -28.16 -24.26
C PRO A 125 25.60 -28.20 -24.60
N TYR A 126 24.72 -28.49 -23.64
CA TYR A 126 23.28 -28.54 -23.84
C TYR A 126 22.61 -27.39 -23.12
N ASN A 127 21.74 -26.69 -23.83
CA ASN A 127 20.95 -25.58 -23.33
C ASN A 127 19.50 -25.72 -23.77
N MET A 128 18.61 -25.49 -22.82
CA MET A 128 17.19 -25.27 -23.01
C MET A 128 16.82 -23.96 -22.35
N ALA A 129 15.95 -23.17 -22.96
CA ALA A 129 15.43 -21.97 -22.33
C ALA A 129 13.95 -21.76 -22.62
N ALA A 130 13.30 -21.04 -21.72
CA ALA A 130 11.95 -20.53 -21.90
C ALA A 130 11.92 -19.02 -21.67
N GLY A 131 11.17 -18.32 -22.53
CA GLY A 131 10.92 -16.90 -22.41
C GLY A 131 9.66 -16.60 -21.59
N LEU A 132 9.77 -15.58 -20.75
CA LEU A 132 8.70 -15.05 -19.92
C LEU A 132 8.57 -13.55 -20.20
N ALA A 133 7.61 -13.16 -21.03
CA ALA A 133 7.21 -11.77 -21.14
C ALA A 133 6.37 -11.41 -19.90
N LEU A 134 6.98 -10.74 -18.92
CA LEU A 134 6.33 -10.36 -17.67
C LEU A 134 5.48 -9.10 -17.85
N ASP A 135 5.99 -8.13 -18.60
CA ASP A 135 5.25 -6.95 -19.06
C ASP A 135 5.82 -6.43 -20.41
N ARG A 136 5.35 -5.26 -20.88
CA ARG A 136 5.80 -4.67 -22.16
C ARG A 136 7.29 -4.33 -22.21
N ASN A 137 7.92 -4.17 -21.05
CA ASN A 137 9.27 -3.67 -20.86
C ASN A 137 10.19 -4.69 -20.19
N CYS A 138 9.69 -5.87 -19.79
CA CYS A 138 10.43 -6.87 -19.05
C CYS A 138 10.26 -8.26 -19.68
N LEU A 139 11.33 -8.73 -20.31
CA LEU A 139 11.48 -10.10 -20.79
C LEU A 139 12.46 -10.84 -19.90
N VAL A 140 12.09 -12.04 -19.50
CA VAL A 140 12.95 -12.92 -18.71
C VAL A 140 13.23 -14.19 -19.51
N ALA A 141 14.48 -14.64 -19.53
CA ALA A 141 14.85 -15.97 -19.99
C ALA A 141 15.21 -16.85 -18.79
N LEU A 142 14.48 -17.95 -18.62
CA LEU A 142 14.87 -19.06 -17.74
C LEU A 142 15.69 -20.04 -18.57
N ALA A 143 16.99 -20.15 -18.28
CA ALA A 143 17.91 -21.00 -19.02
C ALA A 143 18.41 -22.14 -18.15
N LEU A 144 18.38 -23.36 -18.70
CA LEU A 144 18.89 -24.57 -18.08
C LEU A 144 20.03 -25.08 -18.94
N ASN A 145 21.19 -25.29 -18.33
CA ASN A 145 22.40 -25.72 -19.00
C ASN A 145 22.96 -26.97 -18.33
N ARG A 146 23.36 -27.97 -19.13
CA ARG A 146 23.93 -29.20 -18.59
C ARG A 146 24.93 -29.86 -19.53
N ASP A 147 25.65 -30.81 -18.95
CA ASP A 147 26.56 -31.72 -19.64
C ASP A 147 25.87 -33.08 -19.93
N GLY A 148 26.64 -34.02 -20.47
CA GLY A 148 26.19 -35.38 -20.75
C GLY A 148 25.25 -35.48 -21.96
N LYS A 149 23.95 -35.31 -21.73
CA LYS A 149 22.90 -35.54 -22.75
C LYS A 149 21.93 -34.37 -22.88
N ASP A 150 21.34 -34.27 -24.07
CA ASP A 150 20.35 -33.25 -24.39
C ASP A 150 19.05 -33.40 -23.59
N PHE A 151 18.24 -32.34 -23.53
CA PHE A 151 16.95 -32.33 -22.85
C PHE A 151 15.90 -33.16 -23.59
N THR A 152 15.18 -33.97 -22.83
CA THR A 152 14.12 -34.85 -23.35
C THR A 152 12.83 -34.07 -23.60
N PRO A 153 11.93 -34.57 -24.46
CA PRO A 153 10.61 -33.95 -24.65
C PRO A 153 9.80 -33.78 -23.36
N ASP A 154 9.95 -34.70 -22.40
CA ASP A 154 9.24 -34.64 -21.12
C ASP A 154 9.80 -33.53 -20.22
N GLU A 155 11.12 -33.33 -20.20
CA GLU A 155 11.76 -32.22 -19.49
C GLU A 155 11.35 -30.86 -20.07
N LEU A 156 11.26 -30.78 -21.40
CA LEU A 156 10.77 -29.59 -22.11
C LEU A 156 9.30 -29.30 -21.76
N ALA A 157 8.48 -30.34 -21.67
CA ALA A 157 7.08 -30.23 -21.28
C ALA A 157 6.91 -29.77 -19.83
N ILE A 158 7.80 -30.17 -18.91
CA ILE A 158 7.80 -29.66 -17.52
C ILE A 158 8.03 -28.15 -17.53
N LEU A 159 9.07 -27.67 -18.21
CA LEU A 159 9.36 -26.23 -18.26
C LEU A 159 8.22 -25.44 -18.90
N GLU A 160 7.64 -25.95 -19.99
CA GLU A 160 6.50 -25.31 -20.66
C GLU A 160 5.26 -25.27 -19.77
N LEU A 161 5.02 -26.32 -18.98
CA LEU A 161 3.93 -26.38 -18.01
C LEU A 161 4.11 -25.35 -16.89
N LEU A 162 5.33 -25.17 -16.39
CA LEU A 162 5.62 -24.23 -15.30
C LEU A 162 5.58 -22.76 -15.75
N ARG A 163 5.91 -22.49 -17.01
CA ARG A 163 6.01 -21.16 -17.61
C ARG A 163 4.84 -20.21 -17.28
N PRO A 164 3.56 -20.57 -17.51
CA PRO A 164 2.43 -19.70 -17.17
C PRO A 164 2.31 -19.42 -15.66
N HIS A 165 2.66 -20.37 -14.81
CA HIS A 165 2.60 -20.22 -13.36
C HIS A 165 3.68 -19.30 -12.82
N VAL A 166 4.91 -19.42 -13.34
CA VAL A 166 6.01 -18.49 -13.03
C VAL A 166 5.62 -17.06 -13.42
N ARG A 167 5.09 -16.87 -14.64
CA ARG A 167 4.60 -15.55 -15.07
C ARG A 167 3.51 -15.01 -14.14
N GLN A 168 2.55 -15.85 -13.74
CA GLN A 168 1.48 -15.43 -12.83
C GLN A 168 2.01 -15.06 -11.45
N ALA A 169 3.01 -15.77 -10.93
CA ALA A 169 3.61 -15.46 -9.63
C ALA A 169 4.29 -14.08 -9.64
N PHE A 170 5.00 -13.72 -10.71
CA PHE A 170 5.55 -12.37 -10.90
C PHE A 170 4.46 -11.30 -11.01
N ALA A 171 3.37 -11.57 -11.73
CA ALA A 171 2.24 -10.65 -11.82
C ALA A 171 1.59 -10.40 -10.44
N ASN A 172 1.44 -11.45 -9.63
CA ASN A 172 0.92 -11.36 -8.27
C ASN A 172 1.83 -10.52 -7.37
N ALA A 173 3.15 -10.78 -7.40
CA ALA A 173 4.12 -10.00 -6.64
C ALA A 173 4.09 -8.51 -7.04
N SER A 174 4.08 -8.22 -8.35
CA SER A 174 4.01 -6.84 -8.86
C SER A 174 2.75 -6.11 -8.38
N THR A 175 1.60 -6.79 -8.44
CA THR A 175 0.31 -6.24 -7.96
C THR A 175 0.38 -5.88 -6.48
N VAL A 176 0.93 -6.78 -5.65
CA VAL A 176 1.07 -6.53 -4.20
C VAL A 176 2.04 -5.38 -3.93
N THR A 177 3.15 -5.30 -4.66
CA THR A 177 4.10 -4.19 -4.53
C THR A 177 3.45 -2.85 -4.89
N SER A 178 2.76 -2.75 -6.02
CA SER A 178 2.08 -1.52 -6.43
C SER A 178 1.00 -1.09 -5.44
N MET A 179 0.20 -2.03 -4.92
CA MET A 179 -0.80 -1.74 -3.88
C MET A 179 -0.15 -1.17 -2.60
N LEU A 180 0.98 -1.72 -2.17
CA LEU A 180 1.71 -1.20 -1.01
C LEU A 180 2.28 0.20 -1.27
N GLU A 181 2.82 0.44 -2.46
CA GLU A 181 3.33 1.75 -2.86
C GLU A 181 2.23 2.81 -2.92
N GLU A 182 1.05 2.48 -3.46
CA GLU A 182 -0.12 3.37 -3.49
C GLU A 182 -0.60 3.69 -2.08
N LEU A 183 -0.72 2.68 -1.21
CA LEU A 183 -1.07 2.90 0.20
C LEU A 183 -0.04 3.78 0.91
N SER A 184 1.25 3.59 0.64
CA SER A 184 2.30 4.45 1.16
C SER A 184 2.22 5.87 0.61
N ALA A 185 1.90 6.05 -0.68
CA ALA A 185 1.75 7.36 -1.31
C ALA A 185 0.53 8.12 -0.75
N LEU A 186 -0.61 7.43 -0.59
CA LEU A 186 -1.79 7.97 0.09
C LEU A 186 -1.44 8.37 1.52
N ASN A 187 -0.76 7.52 2.28
CA ASN A 187 -0.33 7.86 3.64
C ASN A 187 0.56 9.12 3.68
N ARG A 188 1.51 9.26 2.74
CA ARG A 188 2.35 10.46 2.63
C ARG A 188 1.54 11.71 2.28
N ALA A 189 0.65 11.63 1.29
CA ALA A 189 -0.22 12.75 0.92
C ALA A 189 -1.13 13.17 2.08
N MET A 190 -1.63 12.22 2.87
CA MET A 190 -2.42 12.51 4.07
C MET A 190 -1.57 13.16 5.18
N GLU A 191 -0.29 12.84 5.29
CA GLU A 191 0.64 13.54 6.17
C GLU A 191 0.94 14.96 5.69
N GLU A 192 1.02 15.21 4.38
CA GLU A 192 1.25 16.54 3.81
C GLU A 192 0.07 17.51 4.01
N ILE A 193 -1.18 17.03 3.96
CA ILE A 193 -2.37 17.88 4.18
C ILE A 193 -2.57 18.18 5.69
N ASP A 194 -1.70 17.69 6.57
CA ASP A 194 -1.70 17.92 8.02
C ASP A 194 -3.07 17.61 8.68
N ARG A 195 -3.79 16.62 8.14
CA ARG A 195 -5.07 16.16 8.69
C ARG A 195 -4.83 15.04 9.69
N ALA A 196 -5.49 15.11 10.84
CA ALA A 196 -5.40 14.06 11.85
C ALA A 196 -6.49 13.01 11.62
N LEU A 197 -6.12 11.92 10.93
CA LEU A 197 -6.96 10.74 10.71
C LEU A 197 -6.45 9.45 11.37
N LEU A 198 -7.38 8.59 11.76
CA LEU A 198 -7.15 7.22 12.22
C LEU A 198 -8.20 6.27 11.62
N ALA A 199 -7.74 5.18 11.00
CA ALA A 199 -8.59 4.09 10.52
C ALA A 199 -8.56 2.90 11.47
N PHE A 200 -9.72 2.29 11.70
CA PHE A 200 -9.87 1.15 12.59
C PHE A 200 -10.94 0.16 12.10
N THR A 201 -10.88 -1.05 12.62
CA THR A 201 -11.86 -2.13 12.39
C THR A 201 -13.08 -2.01 13.31
N GLU A 202 -14.18 -2.71 13.04
CA GLU A 202 -15.36 -2.72 13.92
C GLU A 202 -15.04 -3.20 15.35
N GLU A 203 -14.04 -4.07 15.51
CA GLU A 203 -13.59 -4.54 16.83
C GLU A 203 -12.76 -3.49 17.59
N GLY A 204 -12.43 -2.35 16.97
CA GLY A 204 -11.60 -1.31 17.58
C GLY A 204 -10.09 -1.49 17.35
N ARG A 205 -9.67 -2.42 16.47
CA ARG A 205 -8.25 -2.59 16.11
C ARG A 205 -7.83 -1.48 15.15
N ILE A 206 -6.76 -0.75 15.49
CA ILE A 206 -6.20 0.34 14.68
C ILE A 206 -5.50 -0.27 13.45
N GLN A 207 -5.94 0.14 12.26
CA GLN A 207 -5.32 -0.25 10.99
C GLN A 207 -4.20 0.71 10.60
N TRP A 208 -4.43 2.01 10.77
CA TRP A 208 -3.47 3.05 10.47
C TRP A 208 -3.86 4.35 11.19
N ALA A 209 -2.89 5.22 11.43
CA ALA A 209 -3.10 6.57 11.96
C ALA A 209 -2.02 7.51 11.43
N THR A 210 -2.40 8.75 11.14
CA THR A 210 -1.46 9.83 10.78
C THR A 210 -0.55 10.19 11.95
N SER A 211 0.62 10.74 11.63
CA SER A 211 1.55 11.27 12.64
C SER A 211 0.92 12.37 13.51
N ARG A 212 0.04 13.21 12.92
CA ARG A 212 -0.73 14.22 13.65
C ARG A 212 -1.71 13.60 14.64
N THR A 213 -2.49 12.57 14.25
CA THR A 213 -3.40 11.90 15.20
C THR A 213 -2.65 11.29 16.38
N ARG A 214 -1.51 10.62 16.14
CA ARG A 214 -0.71 10.07 17.24
C ARG A 214 -0.23 11.15 18.22
N ARG A 215 0.15 12.31 17.69
CA ARG A 215 0.55 13.47 18.49
C ARG A 215 -0.61 14.02 19.33
N MET A 216 -1.76 14.26 18.69
CA MET A 216 -2.97 14.74 19.37
C MET A 216 -3.46 13.75 20.43
N MET A 217 -3.44 12.45 20.14
CA MET A 217 -3.79 11.42 21.12
C MET A 217 -2.89 11.48 22.36
N LYS A 218 -1.58 11.67 22.16
CA LYS A 218 -0.62 11.85 23.27
C LYS A 218 -0.87 13.15 24.03
N GLU A 219 -1.08 14.26 23.32
CA GLU A 219 -1.32 15.58 23.92
C GLU A 219 -2.61 15.62 24.75
N TYR A 220 -3.67 14.98 24.28
CA TYR A 220 -4.96 14.91 24.98
C TYR A 220 -5.06 13.76 25.99
N GLY A 221 -3.94 13.10 26.30
CA GLY A 221 -3.86 12.15 27.42
C GLY A 221 -4.50 10.79 27.15
N PHE A 222 -4.70 10.42 25.88
CA PHE A 222 -5.15 9.06 25.58
C PHE A 222 -4.04 8.06 25.93
N PRO A 223 -4.35 6.99 26.68
CA PRO A 223 -3.36 6.02 27.11
C PRO A 223 -2.76 5.28 25.90
N CYS A 224 -1.57 5.70 25.49
CA CYS A 224 -0.77 5.03 24.48
C CYS A 224 0.13 3.99 25.16
N GLN A 225 -0.40 2.80 25.49
CA GLN A 225 0.51 1.66 25.66
C GLN A 225 1.19 1.43 24.32
N ARG A 226 2.52 1.27 24.28
CA ARG A 226 3.28 1.05 23.04
C ARG A 226 3.51 -0.45 22.80
N PRO A 227 3.21 -0.98 21.60
CA PRO A 227 2.27 -0.50 20.60
C PRO A 227 0.86 -1.06 20.86
N SER A 228 -0.08 -0.21 21.29
CA SER A 228 -1.49 -0.59 21.42
C SER A 228 -2.07 -0.67 20.01
N LYS A 229 -2.24 -1.90 19.52
CA LYS A 229 -2.91 -2.20 18.24
C LYS A 229 -4.42 -1.86 18.26
N TRP A 230 -4.92 -1.25 19.33
CA TRP A 230 -6.34 -1.09 19.65
C TRP A 230 -6.62 0.33 20.08
N LEU A 231 -7.84 0.82 19.80
CA LEU A 231 -8.31 2.11 20.28
C LEU A 231 -8.24 2.18 21.81
N PRO A 232 -7.77 3.30 22.40
CA PRO A 232 -7.88 3.56 23.84
C PRO A 232 -9.32 3.38 24.32
N SER A 233 -9.51 2.93 25.56
CA SER A 233 -10.84 2.62 26.12
C SER A 233 -11.87 3.73 25.91
N PRO A 234 -11.55 5.03 26.13
CA PRO A 234 -12.52 6.11 25.90
C PRO A 234 -12.99 6.21 24.45
N LEU A 235 -12.08 6.05 23.48
CA LEU A 235 -12.46 6.05 22.06
C LEU A 235 -13.25 4.80 21.71
N ARG A 236 -12.84 3.65 22.22
CA ARG A 236 -13.48 2.36 21.93
C ARG A 236 -14.93 2.33 22.41
N GLU A 237 -15.16 2.72 23.66
CA GLU A 237 -16.50 2.79 24.26
C GLU A 237 -17.40 3.79 23.52
N TRP A 238 -16.89 4.98 23.23
CA TRP A 238 -17.63 5.98 22.46
C TRP A 238 -17.95 5.50 21.04
N THR A 239 -16.97 4.94 20.32
CA THR A 239 -17.21 4.41 18.96
C THR A 239 -18.22 3.28 18.94
N LYS A 240 -18.19 2.38 19.93
CA LYS A 240 -19.15 1.28 20.03
C LYS A 240 -20.57 1.82 20.21
N SER A 241 -20.76 2.77 21.14
CA SER A 241 -22.06 3.43 21.35
C SER A 241 -22.54 4.19 20.11
N ALA A 242 -21.64 4.86 19.39
CA ALA A 242 -21.96 5.55 18.15
C ALA A 242 -22.39 4.60 17.02
N LEU A 243 -21.68 3.49 16.84
CA LEU A 243 -21.99 2.47 15.83
C LEU A 243 -23.31 1.75 16.12
N GLU A 244 -23.61 1.46 17.39
CA GLU A 244 -24.90 0.88 17.81
C GLU A 244 -26.08 1.79 17.45
N LYS A 245 -25.92 3.12 17.51
CA LYS A 245 -26.94 4.08 17.09
C LYS A 245 -27.08 4.14 15.57
N LEU A 246 -25.95 4.15 14.85
CA LEU A 246 -25.91 4.10 13.38
C LEU A 246 -26.62 2.88 12.81
N ASN A 247 -26.43 1.70 13.41
CA ASN A 247 -27.03 0.45 12.93
C ASN A 247 -28.55 0.35 13.21
N ARG A 248 -29.10 1.20 14.10
CA ARG A 248 -30.54 1.21 14.43
C ARG A 248 -31.36 2.20 13.60
N SER A 249 -30.73 3.22 13.01
CA SER A 249 -31.40 4.19 12.15
C SER A 249 -31.34 3.75 10.69
N SER A 250 -32.46 3.26 10.17
CA SER A 250 -32.70 3.07 8.72
C SER A 250 -32.98 4.38 7.97
N ASP A 251 -33.31 5.45 8.69
CA ASP A 251 -33.61 6.76 8.14
C ASP A 251 -32.52 7.77 8.52
N PHE A 252 -31.97 8.44 7.51
CA PHE A 252 -31.03 9.58 7.50
C PHE A 252 -29.98 9.66 8.64
N PRO A 253 -28.67 9.76 8.34
CA PRO A 253 -27.64 9.81 9.39
C PRO A 253 -27.82 11.06 10.25
N SER A 254 -28.50 10.92 11.38
CA SER A 254 -28.45 11.89 12.47
C SER A 254 -26.97 12.05 12.81
N ALA A 255 -26.43 13.24 12.61
CA ALA A 255 -25.02 13.52 12.76
C ALA A 255 -24.54 12.94 14.11
N LEU A 256 -23.69 11.90 14.05
CA LEU A 256 -23.13 11.29 15.24
C LEU A 256 -22.53 12.38 16.11
N GLN A 257 -22.95 12.43 17.38
CA GLN A 257 -22.41 13.43 18.28
C GLN A 257 -20.89 13.24 18.41
N PRO A 258 -20.09 14.26 18.09
CA PRO A 258 -18.65 14.16 18.19
C PRO A 258 -18.24 13.98 19.65
N LEU A 259 -17.13 13.28 19.87
CA LEU A 259 -16.49 13.27 21.18
C LEU A 259 -15.67 14.55 21.33
N ILE A 260 -15.94 15.34 22.37
CA ILE A 260 -15.25 16.59 22.65
C ILE A 260 -14.45 16.44 23.94
N ILE A 261 -13.17 16.78 23.88
CA ILE A 261 -12.25 16.75 25.02
C ILE A 261 -11.62 18.14 25.17
N ALA A 262 -12.00 18.85 26.22
CA ALA A 262 -11.42 20.14 26.56
C ALA A 262 -10.10 19.97 27.32
N LYS A 263 -9.10 20.78 26.96
CA LYS A 263 -7.80 20.87 27.65
C LYS A 263 -7.31 22.31 27.65
N GLY A 264 -7.54 23.02 28.76
CA GLY A 264 -7.21 24.45 28.86
C GLY A 264 -8.05 25.29 27.90
N ASP A 265 -7.36 26.06 27.06
CA ASP A 265 -7.91 26.90 25.99
C ASP A 265 -8.17 26.15 24.67
N ARG A 266 -7.90 24.84 24.60
CA ARG A 266 -8.07 24.05 23.38
C ARG A 266 -9.06 22.91 23.58
N SER A 267 -9.86 22.63 22.55
CA SER A 267 -10.79 21.51 22.52
C SER A 267 -10.49 20.59 21.35
N LEU A 268 -10.34 19.30 21.63
CA LEU A 268 -10.25 18.26 20.63
C LEU A 268 -11.64 17.73 20.33
N ILE A 269 -12.04 17.83 19.08
CA ILE A 269 -13.26 17.28 18.52
C ILE A 269 -12.90 16.03 17.74
N ILE A 270 -13.55 14.92 18.03
CA ILE A 270 -13.36 13.64 17.34
C ILE A 270 -14.67 13.23 16.68
N ARG A 271 -14.62 13.00 15.37
CA ARG A 271 -15.78 12.59 14.57
C ARG A 271 -15.56 11.20 14.01
N LEU A 272 -16.60 10.38 14.08
CA LEU A 272 -16.63 9.07 13.45
C LEU A 272 -17.34 9.18 12.10
N VAL A 273 -16.67 8.72 11.05
CA VAL A 273 -17.20 8.65 9.71
C VAL A 273 -17.13 7.20 9.24
N ARG A 274 -18.21 6.73 8.63
CA ARG A 274 -18.26 5.45 7.94
C ARG A 274 -18.18 5.72 6.43
N ASP A 275 -17.19 5.12 5.78
CA ASP A 275 -17.01 5.14 4.33
C ASP A 275 -17.05 3.70 3.81
N GLY A 276 -18.24 3.25 3.40
CA GLY A 276 -18.51 1.85 3.09
C GLY A 276 -18.22 0.91 4.28
N ILE A 277 -17.22 0.04 4.10
CA ILE A 277 -16.76 -0.90 5.14
C ILE A 277 -15.70 -0.29 6.08
N ARG A 278 -15.24 0.94 5.83
CA ARG A 278 -14.16 1.56 6.58
C ARG A 278 -14.71 2.49 7.67
N LEU A 279 -14.09 2.43 8.85
CA LEU A 279 -14.37 3.33 9.96
C LEU A 279 -13.19 4.27 10.17
N LEU A 280 -13.48 5.57 10.15
CA LEU A 280 -12.48 6.64 10.24
C LEU A 280 -12.80 7.56 11.42
N LEU A 281 -11.77 7.89 12.20
CA LEU A 281 -11.80 8.96 13.19
C LEU A 281 -11.07 10.18 12.65
N PHE A 282 -11.76 11.31 12.63
CA PHE A 282 -11.20 12.63 12.35
C PHE A 282 -10.95 13.35 13.67
N PHE A 283 -9.75 13.87 13.85
CA PHE A 283 -9.32 14.61 15.03
C PHE A 283 -9.13 16.07 14.64
N ASP A 284 -9.73 16.94 15.44
CA ASP A 284 -9.88 18.33 15.10
C ASP A 284 -9.66 19.19 16.34
N GLU A 285 -8.60 19.99 16.37
CA GLU A 285 -8.35 20.92 17.47
C GLU A 285 -8.94 22.29 17.16
N VAL A 286 -9.56 22.90 18.16
CA VAL A 286 -10.09 24.26 18.11
C VAL A 286 -9.56 25.00 19.33
N SER A 287 -8.97 26.19 19.11
CA SER A 287 -8.56 27.11 20.18
C SER A 287 -9.73 28.02 20.57
N ALA A 288 -9.79 28.38 21.85
CA ALA A 288 -10.75 29.28 22.45
C ALA A 288 -10.48 30.77 22.11
N GLU A 289 -9.33 31.09 21.49
CA GLU A 289 -9.10 32.40 20.86
C GLU A 289 -9.96 32.54 19.59
N CYS A 290 -11.25 32.75 19.80
CA CYS A 290 -12.19 33.14 18.77
C CYS A 290 -12.30 34.66 18.82
N SER A 291 -11.95 35.35 17.72
CA SER A 291 -12.13 36.80 17.67
C SER A 291 -13.63 37.13 17.53
N VAL A 292 -14.04 38.28 18.05
CA VAL A 292 -15.44 38.72 17.93
C VAL A 292 -15.81 38.91 16.46
N GLU A 293 -14.87 39.37 15.62
CA GLU A 293 -15.09 39.57 14.19
C GLU A 293 -15.44 38.27 13.44
N GLU A 294 -14.83 37.14 13.79
CA GLU A 294 -15.09 35.85 13.11
C GLU A 294 -16.50 35.27 13.40
N LEU A 295 -17.16 35.72 14.47
CA LEU A 295 -18.51 35.30 14.83
C LEU A 295 -19.61 36.24 14.30
N GLU A 296 -19.24 37.43 13.79
CA GLU A 296 -20.21 38.39 13.24
C GLU A 296 -20.89 37.87 11.96
N SER A 297 -20.27 36.95 11.24
CA SER A 297 -20.84 36.31 10.05
C SER A 297 -22.03 35.38 10.34
N LEU A 298 -22.28 35.06 11.62
CA LEU A 298 -23.46 34.30 12.06
C LEU A 298 -24.74 35.13 12.11
N GLY A 299 -24.67 36.42 11.75
CA GLY A 299 -25.84 37.32 11.77
C GLY A 299 -26.36 37.58 13.18
N LEU A 300 -25.50 37.48 14.20
CA LEU A 300 -25.80 37.80 15.58
C LEU A 300 -25.56 39.30 15.83
N SER A 301 -26.24 39.89 16.82
CA SER A 301 -25.90 41.25 17.26
C SER A 301 -24.52 41.26 17.92
N ARG A 302 -23.81 42.39 17.88
CA ARG A 302 -22.49 42.55 18.53
C ARG A 302 -22.46 42.02 19.97
N ARG A 303 -23.54 42.27 20.73
CA ARG A 303 -23.65 41.82 22.12
C ARG A 303 -23.86 40.30 22.25
N GLU A 304 -24.63 39.71 21.34
CA GLU A 304 -24.80 38.24 21.27
C GLU A 304 -23.51 37.56 20.83
N THR A 305 -22.76 38.17 19.90
CA THR A 305 -21.43 37.71 19.46
C THR A 305 -20.42 37.73 20.60
N GLU A 306 -20.37 38.81 21.39
CA GLU A 306 -19.55 38.90 22.61
C GLU A 306 -19.92 37.82 23.63
N ILE A 307 -21.21 37.57 23.85
CA ILE A 307 -21.66 36.52 24.77
C ILE A 307 -21.29 35.14 24.24
N LEU A 308 -21.50 34.89 22.95
CA LEU A 308 -21.19 33.63 22.30
C LEU A 308 -19.67 33.34 22.29
N SER A 309 -18.82 34.35 22.14
CA SER A 309 -17.37 34.16 22.21
C SER A 309 -16.93 33.66 23.58
N TRP A 310 -17.45 34.25 24.66
CA TRP A 310 -17.20 33.75 26.02
C TRP A 310 -17.80 32.37 26.28
N VAL A 311 -18.94 32.06 25.64
CA VAL A 311 -19.57 30.73 25.72
C VAL A 311 -18.70 29.66 25.07
N VAL A 312 -18.14 29.95 23.89
CA VAL A 312 -17.18 29.10 23.17
C VAL A 312 -15.90 28.91 23.99
N GLN A 313 -15.47 29.95 24.74
CA GLN A 313 -14.36 29.89 25.70
C GLN A 313 -14.70 29.16 27.01
N GLY A 314 -15.91 28.61 27.15
CA GLY A 314 -16.30 27.82 28.32
C GLY A 314 -16.73 28.61 29.55
N LYS A 315 -16.89 29.94 29.47
CA LYS A 315 -17.33 30.78 30.60
C LYS A 315 -18.80 30.53 30.97
N THR A 316 -19.07 30.40 32.25
CA THR A 316 -20.43 30.23 32.80
C THR A 316 -21.21 31.55 32.76
N ASN A 317 -22.55 31.50 32.82
CA ASN A 317 -23.39 32.71 32.78
C ASN A 317 -23.04 33.75 33.87
N PRO A 318 -22.70 33.36 35.12
CA PRO A 318 -22.23 34.30 36.13
C PRO A 318 -20.89 34.96 35.77
N GLU A 319 -19.93 34.18 35.24
CA GLU A 319 -18.62 34.71 34.83
C GLU A 319 -18.76 35.68 33.64
N ILE A 320 -19.59 35.32 32.65
CA ILE A 320 -19.90 36.20 31.52
C ILE A 320 -20.57 37.48 32.01
N GLY A 321 -21.50 37.36 32.96
CA GLY A 321 -22.16 38.51 33.57
C GLY A 321 -21.17 39.45 34.25
N ALA A 322 -20.21 38.91 34.99
CA ALA A 322 -19.15 39.68 35.62
C ALA A 322 -18.24 40.37 34.58
N ILE A 323 -17.81 39.65 33.54
CA ILE A 323 -16.94 40.19 32.48
C ILE A 323 -17.63 41.33 31.71
N LEU A 324 -18.90 41.14 31.39
CA LEU A 324 -19.66 42.06 30.55
C LEU A 324 -20.46 43.10 31.33
N SER A 325 -20.31 43.16 32.66
CA SER A 325 -21.05 44.03 33.57
C SER A 325 -22.59 43.95 33.42
N ILE A 326 -23.12 42.73 33.28
CA ILE A 326 -24.57 42.43 33.18
C ILE A 326 -24.97 41.28 34.11
N SER A 327 -26.25 41.13 34.42
CA SER A 327 -26.69 40.02 35.28
C SER A 327 -26.63 38.66 34.57
N SER A 328 -26.35 37.58 35.31
CA SER A 328 -26.39 36.20 34.79
C SER A 328 -27.74 35.86 34.11
N ARG A 329 -28.85 36.42 34.63
CA ARG A 329 -30.19 36.31 34.03
C ARG A 329 -30.28 36.99 32.66
N THR A 330 -29.56 38.10 32.46
CA THR A 330 -29.49 38.79 31.17
C THR A 330 -28.68 37.98 30.17
N VAL A 331 -27.55 37.37 30.61
CA VAL A 331 -26.77 36.44 29.78
C VAL A 331 -27.64 35.26 29.32
N GLN A 332 -28.43 34.68 30.22
CA GLN A 332 -29.35 33.58 29.88
C GLN A 332 -30.37 33.97 28.81
N LYS A 333 -30.97 35.16 28.90
CA LYS A 333 -31.88 35.67 27.85
C LYS A 333 -31.20 35.83 26.49
N HIS A 334 -29.97 36.36 26.46
CA HIS A 334 -29.21 36.46 25.22
C HIS A 334 -28.88 35.09 24.63
N LEU A 335 -28.55 34.11 25.47
CA LEU A 335 -28.31 32.73 25.03
C LEU A 335 -29.54 32.08 24.40
N GLU A 336 -30.73 32.30 24.95
CA GLU A 336 -31.99 31.83 24.35
C GLU A 336 -32.20 32.42 22.95
N HIS A 337 -31.88 33.70 22.76
CA HIS A 337 -31.96 34.34 21.44
C HIS A 337 -30.91 33.78 20.47
N ILE A 338 -29.68 33.55 20.94
CA ILE A 338 -28.61 32.93 20.16
C ILE A 338 -29.01 31.52 19.71
N TYR A 339 -29.60 30.71 20.60
CA TYR A 339 -30.05 29.37 20.28
C TYR A 339 -31.10 29.37 19.17
N ASN A 340 -32.09 30.26 19.28
CA ASN A 340 -33.11 30.44 18.25
C ASN A 340 -32.52 30.92 16.91
N ARG A 341 -31.57 31.88 16.95
CA ARG A 341 -30.88 32.38 15.74
C ARG A 341 -30.04 31.32 15.05
N LEU A 342 -29.36 30.47 15.81
CA LEU A 342 -28.50 29.40 15.29
C LEU A 342 -29.29 28.12 14.96
N GLY A 343 -30.58 28.03 15.29
CA GLY A 343 -31.40 26.84 15.07
C GLY A 343 -30.96 25.64 15.93
N VAL A 344 -30.45 25.89 17.13
CA VAL A 344 -29.90 24.88 18.05
C VAL A 344 -30.66 24.85 19.36
N GLU A 345 -30.71 23.69 20.01
CA GLU A 345 -31.56 23.50 21.20
C GLU A 345 -30.84 23.79 22.51
N ASN A 346 -29.50 23.82 22.52
CA ASN A 346 -28.73 23.93 23.74
C ASN A 346 -27.35 24.56 23.55
N ARG A 347 -26.74 24.93 24.67
CA ARG A 347 -25.40 25.54 24.77
C ARG A 347 -24.33 24.76 24.00
N HIS A 348 -24.33 23.44 24.12
CA HIS A 348 -23.33 22.60 23.47
C HIS A 348 -23.49 22.61 21.95
N ALA A 349 -24.73 22.52 21.45
CA ALA A 349 -25.02 22.62 20.03
C ALA A 349 -24.67 24.00 19.46
N ALA A 350 -24.87 25.08 20.22
CA ALA A 350 -24.43 26.42 19.86
C ALA A 350 -22.91 26.52 19.72
N ILE A 351 -22.15 25.97 20.69
CA ILE A 351 -20.68 25.93 20.63
C ILE A 351 -20.21 25.16 19.38
N ILE A 352 -20.76 23.97 19.13
CA ILE A 352 -20.38 23.14 17.96
C ILE A 352 -20.67 23.87 16.64
N THR A 353 -21.85 24.48 16.52
CA THR A 353 -22.27 25.19 15.30
C THR A 353 -21.38 26.39 15.04
N SER A 354 -21.06 27.16 16.09
CA SER A 354 -20.15 28.30 16.01
C SER A 354 -18.75 27.86 15.57
N MET A 355 -18.21 26.80 16.18
CA MET A 355 -16.91 26.23 15.81
C MET A 355 -16.85 25.68 14.37
N ALA A 356 -17.97 25.17 13.85
CA ALA A 356 -18.07 24.68 12.48
C ALA A 356 -18.04 25.81 11.44
N VAL A 357 -18.64 26.96 11.73
CA VAL A 357 -18.67 28.13 10.84
C VAL A 357 -17.30 28.81 10.78
N LEU A 358 -16.64 29.00 11.93
CA LEU A 358 -15.27 29.54 12.02
C LEU A 358 -14.27 28.75 11.15
N ARG A 359 -14.53 27.46 10.90
CA ARG A 359 -13.71 26.61 10.03
C ARG A 359 -13.92 26.85 8.54
N ARG A 360 -15.15 27.16 8.09
CA ARG A 360 -15.41 27.43 6.66
C ARG A 360 -14.66 28.69 6.20
N GLU A 361 -14.63 29.71 7.04
CA GLU A 361 -13.95 30.98 6.72
C GLU A 361 -12.43 30.84 6.72
N ARG A 362 -11.85 30.17 7.74
CA ARG A 362 -10.41 29.91 7.77
C ARG A 362 -9.94 28.98 6.63
N ALA A 363 -10.75 28.01 6.20
CA ALA A 363 -10.44 27.18 5.04
C ALA A 363 -10.54 27.93 3.71
N GLY A 364 -11.46 28.90 3.58
CA GLY A 364 -11.59 29.77 2.42
C GLY A 364 -10.42 30.74 2.25
N CYS A 365 -9.88 31.28 3.35
CA CYS A 365 -8.73 32.20 3.30
C CYS A 365 -7.41 31.53 2.90
N ILE A 366 -7.26 30.21 3.10
CA ILE A 366 -6.04 29.47 2.72
C ILE A 366 -6.05 29.07 1.23
N ALA A 367 -7.22 28.95 0.61
CA ALA A 367 -7.35 28.61 -0.81
C ALA A 367 -7.21 29.81 -1.77
N GLY A 368 -7.10 31.04 -1.24
CA GLY A 368 -7.06 32.29 -2.00
C GLY A 368 -5.72 33.05 -1.98
N ARG A 369 -4.60 32.39 -1.64
CA ARG A 369 -3.25 32.98 -1.70
C ARG A 369 -2.35 32.23 -2.66
#